data_AF-A0A923QAM9-F1
#
_entry.id   AF-A0A923QAM9-F1
#
_cell.length_a   1.000
_cell.length_b   1.000
_cell.length_c   1.000
_cell.angle_alpha   90.00
_cell.angle_beta   90.00
_cell.angle_gamma   90.00
#
_symmetry.space_group_name_H-M   'P 1'
#
loop_
_entity.id
_entity.type
_entity.pdbx_description
1 polymer ?
#
loop_
_entity_poly.entity_id
_entity_poly.type
_entity_poly.pdbx_seq_one_letter_code
_entity_poly.pdbx_strand_id
1 'polypeptide(L)' 'MPVDHLADLARDVFGEDRVTIEDALDDALTTAVGLADAEAEYGGAGVLVTGSVVTVGEARTLLRRD' A
#
# COMPACT_ATOMS: atom_id res chain seq x y z
N MET A 1 -7.91 -10.09 10.86
CA MET A 1 -6.80 -9.74 11.76
C MET A 1 -6.87 -8.25 12.01
N PRO A 2 -6.73 -7.77 13.26
CA PRO A 2 -6.67 -6.34 13.55
C PRO A 2 -5.50 -5.67 12.80
N VAL A 3 -5.68 -4.41 12.39
CA VAL A 3 -4.68 -3.69 11.57
C VAL A 3 -3.34 -3.54 12.30
N ASP A 4 -3.38 -3.22 13.61
CA ASP A 4 -2.17 -3.05 14.42
C ASP A 4 -1.33 -4.34 14.46
N HIS A 5 -1.98 -5.49 14.59
CA HIS A 5 -1.28 -6.77 14.59
C HIS A 5 -0.64 -7.08 13.23
N LEU A 6 -1.30 -6.74 12.11
CA LEU A 6 -0.68 -6.88 10.79
C LEU A 6 0.53 -5.95 10.64
N ALA A 7 0.42 -4.73 11.13
CA ALA A 7 1.50 -3.76 11.06
C ALA A 7 2.71 -4.20 11.88
N ASP A 8 2.51 -4.72 13.09
CA ASP A 8 3.60 -5.25 13.92
C ASP A 8 4.33 -6.40 13.20
N LEU A 9 3.59 -7.35 12.62
CA LEU A 9 4.18 -8.42 11.82
C LEU A 9 4.95 -7.89 10.60
N ALA A 10 4.44 -6.84 9.94
CA ALA A 10 5.11 -6.23 8.80
C ALA A 10 6.38 -5.50 9.24
N ARG A 11 6.36 -4.79 10.37
CA ARG A 11 7.52 -4.06 10.92
C ARG A 11 8.65 -5.01 11.28
N ASP A 12 8.34 -6.17 11.85
CA ASP A 12 9.33 -7.22 12.14
C ASP A 12 10.05 -7.70 10.88
N VAL A 13 9.39 -7.70 9.73
CA VAL A 13 9.93 -8.19 8.45
C VAL A 13 10.62 -7.08 7.65
N PHE A 14 10.03 -5.90 7.57
CA PHE A 14 10.44 -4.82 6.67
C PHE A 14 11.19 -3.68 7.37
N GLY A 15 11.11 -3.59 8.70
CA GLY A 15 11.61 -2.48 9.51
C GLY A 15 10.54 -1.41 9.77
N GLU A 16 10.60 -0.75 10.93
CA GLU A 16 9.57 0.20 11.37
C GLU A 16 9.38 1.38 10.39
N ASP A 17 10.48 1.94 9.88
CA ASP A 17 10.45 3.09 8.97
C ASP A 17 9.91 2.77 7.57
N ARG A 18 9.62 1.49 7.29
CA ARG A 18 9.17 1.01 5.98
C ARG A 18 7.71 0.55 5.98
N VAL A 19 7.00 0.73 7.09
CA VAL A 19 5.60 0.32 7.23
C VAL A 19 4.73 1.53 7.56
N THR A 20 3.86 1.87 6.62
CA THR A 20 2.81 2.89 6.81
C THR A 20 1.46 2.21 6.96
N ILE A 21 0.63 2.73 7.87
CA ILE A 21 -0.75 2.27 8.08
C ILE A 21 -1.68 3.37 7.61
N GLU A 22 -2.71 2.98 6.87
CA GLU A 22 -3.86 3.83 6.54
C GLU A 22 -5.14 3.06 6.86
N ASP A 23 -6.15 3.75 7.39
CA ASP A 23 -7.42 3.14 7.81
C ASP A 23 -8.33 2.77 6.64
N ALA A 24 -8.15 3.43 5.49
CA ALA A 24 -8.93 3.24 4.28
C ALA A 24 -8.03 2.89 3.07
N LEU A 25 -8.58 2.12 2.12
CA LEU A 25 -7.81 1.63 0.98
C LEU A 25 -7.46 2.74 -0.03
N ASP A 26 -8.33 3.72 -0.21
CA ASP A 26 -8.08 4.90 -1.06
C ASP A 26 -6.98 5.80 -0.50
N ASP A 27 -6.94 5.99 0.82
CA ASP A 27 -5.84 6.66 1.50
C ASP A 27 -4.53 5.86 1.34
N ALA A 28 -4.56 4.54 1.55
CA ALA A 28 -3.41 3.65 1.33
C ALA A 28 -2.85 3.74 -0.09
N LEU A 29 -3.72 3.78 -1.11
CA LEU A 29 -3.31 3.93 -2.51
C LEU A 29 -2.69 5.30 -2.76
N THR A 30 -3.26 6.37 -2.23
CA THR A 30 -2.74 7.74 -2.35
C THR A 30 -1.34 7.84 -1.74
N THR A 31 -1.17 7.35 -0.51
CA THR A 31 0.11 7.34 0.19
C THR A 31 1.14 6.50 -0.57
N ALA A 32 0.77 5.30 -1.05
CA ALA A 32 1.67 4.43 -1.80
C ALA A 32 2.14 5.05 -3.13
N VAL A 33 1.25 5.72 -3.87
CA VAL A 33 1.62 6.44 -5.11
C VAL A 33 2.57 7.60 -4.80
N GLY A 34 2.28 8.39 -3.76
CA GLY A 34 3.15 9.49 -3.35
C GLY A 34 4.56 9.02 -2.97
N LEU A 35 4.67 7.89 -2.26
CA LEU A 35 5.96 7.26 -1.95
C LEU A 35 6.69 6.76 -3.20
N ALA A 36 5.97 6.11 -4.12
CA ALA A 36 6.55 5.65 -5.38
C ALA A 36 7.09 6.82 -6.22
N ASP A 37 6.32 7.91 -6.34
CA ASP A 37 6.73 9.09 -7.09
C ASP A 37 7.96 9.78 -6.49
N ALA A 38 8.08 9.81 -5.16
CA ALA A 38 9.23 10.39 -4.46
C ALA A 38 10.53 9.61 -4.69
N GLU A 39 10.46 8.28 -4.81
CA GLU A 39 11.61 7.39 -5.02
C GLU A 39 12.04 7.31 -6.50
N ALA A 40 11.23 7.82 -7.43
CA ALA A 40 11.42 7.68 -8.87
C ALA A 40 12.46 8.64 -9.50
N GLU A 41 13.47 9.11 -8.75
CA GLU A 41 14.44 10.11 -9.23
C GLU A 41 15.26 9.61 -10.46
N TYR A 42 15.52 8.30 -10.56
CA TYR A 42 16.36 7.71 -11.62
C TYR A 42 15.80 6.40 -12.23
N GLY A 43 14.55 6.01 -11.95
CA GLY A 43 13.96 4.76 -12.43
C GLY A 43 12.44 4.68 -12.21
N GLY A 44 11.79 3.66 -12.80
CA GLY A 44 10.34 3.47 -12.65
C GLY A 44 9.99 2.82 -11.32
N ALA A 45 9.31 3.56 -10.44
CA ALA A 45 8.65 3.02 -9.25
C ALA A 45 7.21 2.59 -9.58
N GLY A 46 6.64 1.71 -8.75
CA GLY A 46 5.28 1.24 -8.93
C GLY A 46 4.70 0.67 -7.66
N VAL A 47 3.36 0.66 -7.58
CA VAL A 47 2.60 0.16 -6.44
C VAL A 47 2.08 -1.25 -6.74
N LEU A 48 2.38 -2.22 -5.87
CA LEU A 48 1.85 -3.58 -5.94
C LEU A 48 0.76 -3.78 -4.88
N VAL A 49 -0.48 -3.96 -5.32
CA VAL A 49 -1.61 -4.32 -4.43
C VAL A 49 -1.72 -5.84 -4.34
N THR A 50 -1.65 -6.40 -3.13
CA THR A 50 -1.65 -7.85 -2.89
C THR A 50 -2.24 -8.21 -1.51
N GLY A 51 -2.13 -9.48 -1.10
CA GLY A 51 -2.51 -9.99 0.22
C GLY A 51 -3.87 -10.68 0.26
N SER A 52 -4.85 -10.22 -0.54
CA SER A 52 -6.17 -10.84 -0.62
C SER A 52 -6.89 -10.52 -1.93
N VAL A 53 -7.74 -11.45 -2.39
CA VAL A 53 -8.64 -11.23 -3.53
C VAL A 53 -9.63 -10.08 -3.28
N VAL A 54 -10.01 -9.84 -2.02
CA VAL A 54 -10.92 -8.76 -1.64
C VAL A 54 -10.24 -7.40 -1.86
N THR A 55 -9.06 -7.22 -1.28
CA THR A 55 -8.24 -6.01 -1.42
C THR A 55 -7.95 -5.68 -2.89
N VAL A 56 -7.57 -6.69 -3.67
CA VAL A 56 -7.31 -6.51 -5.12
C VAL A 56 -8.60 -6.13 -5.87
N GLY A 57 -9.74 -6.74 -5.52
CA GLY A 57 -11.03 -6.43 -6.15
C GLY A 57 -11.50 -5.00 -5.86
N GLU A 58 -11.32 -4.53 -4.64
CA GLU A 58 -11.65 -3.17 -4.23
C GLU A 58 -10.73 -2.14 -4.88
N ALA A 59 -9.41 -2.35 -4.84
CA ALA A 59 -8.44 -1.48 -5.53
C ALA A 59 -8.73 -1.39 -7.03
N ARG A 60 -9.08 -2.52 -7.68
CA ARG A 60 -9.47 -2.53 -9.09
C ARG A 60 -10.75 -1.72 -9.35
N THR A 61 -11.67 -1.67 -8.40
CA THR A 61 -12.89 -0.87 -8.51
C THR A 61 -12.57 0.62 -8.37
N LEU A 62 -11.71 1.00 -7.41
CA LEU A 62 -11.25 2.37 -7.21
C LEU A 62 -10.41 2.91 -8.37
N LEU A 63 -9.59 2.07 -8.99
CA LEU A 63 -8.68 2.45 -10.08
C LEU A 63 -9.29 2.35 -11.48
N ARG A 64 -10.55 1.91 -11.59
CA ARG A 64 -11.22 1.83 -12.89
C ARG A 64 -11.44 3.25 -13.42
N ARG A 65 -10.96 3.51 -14.63
CA ARG A 65 -11.42 4.65 -15.43
C ARG A 65 -12.70 4.25 -16.16
N ASP A 66 -13.69 5.13 -16.15
CA ASP A 66 -14.83 5.05 -17.06
C ASP A 66 -14.37 5.10 -18.52
#